data_AF-A0A135VSL5-F1
#
_entry.id   AF-A0A135VSL5-F1
#
_cell.length_a   1.000
_cell.length_b   1.000
_cell.length_c   1.000
_cell.angle_alpha   90.00
_cell.angle_beta   90.00
_cell.angle_gamma   90.00
#
_symmetry.space_group_name_H-M   'P 1'
#
loop_
_entity.id
_entity.type
_entity.pdbx_description
1 polymer ?
#
loop_
_entity_poly.entity_id
_entity_poly.type
_entity_poly.pdbx_seq_one_letter_code
_entity_poly.pdbx_strand_id
1 'polypeptide(L)'
;MKKVWVVLGNIWMLPNTILTGLYLLVFWAMGWVVFEGVGSWSLKVRVLKGSWLWEKMGDWVGWSGGCFIIMRIFYDRGIKHEERHTKQQMVFGVLQPVLYVLCSVFIYFFLRNQHPYYSNPFEIDARRAAGQMVLVPKEYWDDENRWIWW
;
A
#
# COMPACT_ATOMS: atom_id res chain seq x y z
N MET A 1 17.48 10.47 4.39
CA MET A 1 18.14 9.14 4.47
C MET A 1 19.44 9.23 3.67
N LYS A 2 20.58 8.69 4.15
CA LYS A 2 21.82 8.74 3.35
C LYS A 2 21.62 7.92 2.07
N LYS A 3 22.23 8.33 0.94
CA LYS A 3 22.08 7.67 -0.37
C LYS A 3 22.34 6.15 -0.31
N VAL A 4 23.35 5.73 0.47
CA VAL A 4 23.68 4.31 0.65
C VAL A 4 22.51 3.49 1.20
N TRP A 5 21.75 4.02 2.15
CA TRP A 5 20.60 3.32 2.74
C TRP A 5 19.44 3.17 1.76
N VAL A 6 19.27 4.15 0.87
CA VAL A 6 18.27 4.05 -0.20
C VAL A 6 18.64 2.93 -1.17
N VAL A 7 19.91 2.84 -1.57
CA VAL A 7 20.39 1.76 -2.45
C VAL A 7 20.22 0.39 -1.78
N LEU A 8 20.69 0.24 -0.54
CA LEU A 8 20.56 -1.00 0.20
C LEU A 8 19.09 -1.39 0.41
N GLY A 9 18.22 -0.44 0.73
CA GLY A 9 16.78 -0.68 0.85
C GLY A 9 16.13 -1.13 -0.45
N ASN A 10 16.51 -0.53 -1.59
CA ASN A 10 16.04 -0.96 -2.91
C ASN A 10 16.47 -2.38 -3.26
N ILE A 11 17.72 -2.75 -2.97
CA ILE A 11 18.22 -4.13 -3.14
C ILE A 11 17.43 -5.07 -2.24
N TRP A 12 17.19 -4.67 -0.99
CA TRP A 12 16.51 -5.50 0.01
C TRP A 12 15.04 -5.77 -0.31
N MET A 13 14.34 -4.81 -0.93
CA MET A 13 12.96 -4.99 -1.40
C MET A 13 12.84 -5.46 -2.86
N LEU A 14 13.96 -5.74 -3.53
CA LEU A 14 13.98 -6.10 -4.94
C LEU A 14 13.10 -7.32 -5.27
N PRO A 15 13.06 -8.40 -4.47
CA PRO A 15 12.16 -9.52 -4.75
C PRO A 15 10.68 -9.10 -4.84
N ASN A 16 10.20 -8.29 -3.89
CA ASN A 16 8.82 -7.77 -3.90
C ASN A 16 8.56 -6.86 -5.10
N THR A 17 9.58 -6.08 -5.47
CA THR A 17 9.54 -5.21 -6.65
C THR A 17 9.42 -6.01 -7.94
N ILE A 18 10.22 -7.07 -8.10
CA ILE A 18 10.17 -7.93 -9.28
C ILE A 18 8.81 -8.61 -9.40
N LEU A 19 8.32 -9.23 -8.33
CA LEU A 19 7.01 -9.89 -8.32
C LEU A 19 5.88 -8.92 -8.65
N THR A 20 5.94 -7.70 -8.09
CA THR A 20 4.97 -6.64 -8.38
C THR A 20 5.04 -6.19 -9.83
N GLY A 21 6.24 -5.94 -10.33
CA GLY A 21 6.47 -5.54 -11.71
C GLY A 21 5.94 -6.57 -12.72
N LEU A 22 6.13 -7.87 -12.45
CA LEU A 22 5.68 -8.93 -13.35
C LEU A 22 4.16 -8.91 -13.57
N TYR A 23 3.34 -8.83 -12.52
CA TYR A 23 1.89 -8.76 -12.72
C TYR A 23 1.45 -7.39 -13.25
N LEU A 24 2.15 -6.31 -12.91
CA LEU A 24 1.85 -4.98 -13.46
C LEU A 24 2.13 -4.90 -14.96
N LEU A 25 3.15 -5.60 -15.47
CA LEU A 25 3.39 -5.73 -16.90
C LEU A 25 2.25 -6.45 -17.61
N VAL A 26 1.69 -7.49 -16.99
CA VAL A 26 0.49 -8.17 -17.51
C VAL A 26 -0.70 -7.21 -17.53
N PHE A 27 -0.97 -6.50 -16.43
CA PHE A 27 -2.07 -5.54 -16.37
C PHE A 27 -1.91 -4.38 -17.37
N TRP A 28 -0.68 -3.94 -17.60
CA TRP A 28 -0.37 -2.92 -18.59
C TRP A 28 -0.65 -3.44 -20.01
N ALA A 29 -0.20 -4.66 -20.33
CA ALA A 29 -0.46 -5.29 -21.62
C ALA A 29 -1.96 -5.49 -21.90
N MET A 30 -2.77 -5.68 -20.84
CA MET A 30 -4.23 -5.78 -20.93
C MET A 30 -4.94 -4.41 -20.99
N GLY A 31 -4.21 -3.31 -20.92
CA GLY A 31 -4.78 -1.95 -20.91
C GLY A 31 -5.56 -1.64 -19.62
N TRP A 32 -5.18 -2.24 -18.49
CA TRP A 32 -5.83 -2.01 -17.19
C TRP A 32 -5.10 -0.97 -16.33
N VAL A 33 -3.81 -0.74 -16.59
CA VAL A 33 -3.00 0.23 -15.86
C VAL A 33 -2.12 1.06 -16.80
N VAL A 34 -1.71 2.24 -16.33
CA VAL A 34 -0.71 3.09 -16.98
C VAL A 34 0.35 3.52 -15.98
N PHE A 35 1.59 3.65 -16.44
CA PHE A 35 2.71 4.16 -15.63
C PHE A 35 2.75 5.68 -15.74
N GLU A 36 2.61 6.39 -14.61
CA GLU A 36 2.47 7.85 -14.58
C GLU A 36 3.78 8.59 -14.27
N GLY A 37 4.85 7.86 -14.01
CA GLY A 37 6.17 8.41 -13.70
C GLY A 37 6.62 8.13 -12.28
N VAL A 38 7.75 8.74 -11.91
CA VAL A 38 8.47 8.44 -10.66
C VAL A 38 8.19 9.53 -9.63
N GLY A 39 7.77 9.13 -8.42
CA GLY A 39 7.68 9.98 -7.24
C GLY A 39 9.04 10.11 -6.54
N SER A 40 9.03 10.17 -5.21
CA SER A 40 10.27 10.37 -4.43
C SER A 40 11.27 9.21 -4.58
N TRP A 41 10.75 7.99 -4.66
CA TRP A 41 11.54 6.75 -4.90
C TRP A 41 10.63 5.59 -5.35
N SER A 42 9.43 5.90 -5.79
CA SER A 42 8.42 4.92 -6.21
C SER A 42 7.93 5.23 -7.62
N LEU A 43 7.59 4.20 -8.38
CA LEU A 43 6.91 4.34 -9.65
C LEU A 43 5.40 4.36 -9.42
N LYS A 44 4.74 5.42 -9.89
CA LYS A 44 3.30 5.59 -9.81
C LYS A 44 2.61 4.86 -10.96
N VAL A 45 1.59 4.09 -10.62
CA VAL A 45 0.81 3.28 -11.55
C VAL A 45 -0.66 3.59 -11.35
N ARG A 46 -1.33 4.09 -12.38
CA ARG A 46 -2.76 4.34 -12.35
C ARG A 46 -3.53 3.15 -12.86
N VAL A 47 -4.54 2.74 -12.10
CA VAL A 47 -5.55 1.79 -12.54
C VAL A 47 -6.61 2.53 -13.36
N LEU A 48 -6.86 2.07 -14.58
CA LEU A 48 -7.78 2.71 -15.50
C LEU A 48 -9.24 2.38 -15.16
N LYS A 49 -10.08 3.41 -15.13
CA LYS A 49 -11.53 3.28 -14.86
C LYS A 49 -12.20 2.39 -15.91
N GLY A 50 -13.04 1.47 -15.45
CA GLY A 50 -13.74 0.50 -16.31
C GLY A 50 -12.91 -0.75 -16.67
N SER A 51 -11.65 -0.85 -16.20
CA SER A 51 -10.90 -2.10 -16.29
C SER A 51 -11.41 -3.13 -15.27
N TRP A 52 -11.16 -4.41 -15.54
CA TRP A 52 -11.47 -5.48 -14.56
C TRP A 52 -10.79 -5.24 -13.21
N LEU A 53 -9.55 -4.74 -13.23
CA LEU A 53 -8.80 -4.43 -12.01
C LEU A 53 -9.48 -3.29 -11.22
N TRP A 54 -9.98 -2.25 -11.89
CA TRP A 54 -10.70 -1.15 -11.25
C TRP A 54 -11.93 -1.65 -10.48
N GLU A 55 -12.73 -2.52 -11.10
CA GLU A 55 -13.92 -3.10 -10.46
C GLU A 55 -13.52 -4.06 -9.33
N LYS A 56 -12.48 -4.87 -9.53
CA LYS A 56 -12.02 -5.84 -8.53
C LYS A 56 -11.47 -5.19 -7.26
N MET A 57 -10.96 -3.97 -7.36
CA MET A 57 -10.49 -3.20 -6.22
C MET A 57 -11.61 -2.74 -5.27
N GLY A 58 -12.89 -2.77 -5.67
CA GLY A 58 -14.00 -2.39 -4.79
C GLY A 58 -13.81 -0.97 -4.23
N ASP A 59 -13.72 -0.84 -2.90
CA ASP A 59 -13.50 0.45 -2.22
C ASP A 59 -12.02 0.78 -1.94
N TRP A 60 -11.10 -0.08 -2.35
CA TRP A 60 -9.67 0.20 -2.19
C TRP A 60 -9.25 1.31 -3.16
N VAL A 61 -8.59 2.33 -2.63
CA VAL A 61 -8.10 3.44 -3.46
C VAL A 61 -6.76 3.11 -4.09
N GLY A 62 -5.96 2.29 -3.42
CA GLY A 62 -4.64 1.89 -3.87
C GLY A 62 -3.98 0.88 -2.95
N TRP A 63 -2.76 0.52 -3.32
CA TRP A 63 -1.81 -0.24 -2.52
C TRP A 63 -0.39 0.03 -3.02
N SER A 64 0.60 -0.53 -2.35
CA SER A 64 1.99 -0.49 -2.76
C SER A 64 2.63 -1.87 -2.74
N GLY A 65 3.59 -2.08 -3.64
CA GLY A 65 4.34 -3.32 -3.77
C GLY A 65 5.73 -3.05 -4.29
N GLY A 66 6.76 -3.37 -3.51
CA GLY A 66 8.14 -2.97 -3.75
C GLY A 66 8.26 -1.45 -3.92
N CYS A 67 8.82 -1.03 -5.06
CA CYS A 67 8.90 0.38 -5.44
C CYS A 67 7.65 0.92 -6.17
N PHE A 68 6.55 0.17 -6.26
CA PHE A 68 5.35 0.63 -6.98
C PHE A 68 4.31 1.20 -6.02
N ILE A 69 3.66 2.29 -6.44
CA ILE A 69 2.42 2.82 -5.86
C ILE A 69 1.34 2.65 -6.91
N ILE A 70 0.33 1.85 -6.61
CA ILE A 70 -0.75 1.51 -7.52
C ILE A 70 -2.04 2.13 -7.00
N MET A 71 -2.67 3.03 -7.74
CA MET A 71 -3.85 3.76 -7.28
C MET A 71 -4.90 3.94 -8.38
N ARG A 72 -6.17 3.94 -7.97
CA ARG A 72 -7.32 4.36 -8.79
C ARG A 72 -7.42 5.87 -8.87
N ILE A 73 -7.27 6.52 -7.72
CA ILE A 73 -7.39 7.97 -7.56
C ILE A 73 -6.11 8.46 -6.90
N PHE A 74 -5.40 9.33 -7.60
CA PHE A 74 -4.23 10.01 -7.04
C PHE A 74 -4.67 11.28 -6.33
N TYR A 75 -4.47 11.30 -5.02
CA TYR A 75 -4.67 12.45 -4.16
C TYR A 75 -3.57 12.46 -3.10
N ASP A 76 -3.22 13.65 -2.59
CA ASP A 76 -1.98 13.85 -1.83
C ASP A 76 -1.86 12.94 -0.59
N ARG A 77 -2.95 12.76 0.15
CA ARG A 77 -2.96 11.92 1.36
C ARG A 77 -2.75 10.44 1.02
N GLY A 78 -3.45 9.92 0.01
CA GLY A 78 -3.28 8.54 -0.43
C GLY A 78 -1.89 8.26 -0.98
N ILE A 79 -1.31 9.19 -1.76
CA ILE A 79 0.06 9.05 -2.24
C ILE A 79 1.04 8.98 -1.08
N LYS A 80 0.91 9.86 -0.07
CA LYS A 80 1.78 9.85 1.12
C LYS A 80 1.63 8.56 1.93
N HIS A 81 0.41 8.03 2.03
CA HIS A 81 0.13 6.75 2.68
C HIS A 81 0.89 5.61 1.99
N GLU A 82 0.73 5.48 0.66
CA GLU A 82 1.42 4.43 -0.10
C GLU A 82 2.93 4.63 -0.18
N GLU A 83 3.41 5.88 -0.26
CA GLU A 83 4.84 6.20 -0.15
C GLU A 83 5.40 5.74 1.21
N ARG A 84 4.61 5.82 2.30
CA ARG A 84 5.06 5.32 3.59
C ARG A 84 5.18 3.79 3.60
N HIS A 85 4.25 3.07 2.98
CA HIS A 85 4.36 1.63 2.81
C HIS A 85 5.56 1.22 1.95
N THR A 86 5.84 1.90 0.83
CA THR A 86 7.08 1.63 0.06
C THR A 86 8.33 1.84 0.91
N LYS A 87 8.34 2.87 1.77
CA LYS A 87 9.45 3.10 2.72
C LYS A 87 9.54 2.01 3.80
N GLN A 88 8.42 1.47 4.29
CA GLN A 88 8.43 0.31 5.19
C GLN A 88 9.02 -0.91 4.46
N GLN A 89 8.67 -1.12 3.19
CA GLN A 89 9.24 -2.18 2.36
C GLN A 89 10.74 -1.98 2.12
N MET A 90 11.25 -0.75 1.99
CA MET A 90 12.70 -0.51 1.96
C MET A 90 13.42 -0.89 3.27
N VAL A 91 12.75 -0.75 4.41
CA VAL A 91 13.32 -1.06 5.73
C VAL A 91 13.28 -2.55 6.01
N PHE A 92 12.13 -3.19 5.78
CA PHE A 92 11.92 -4.61 6.11
C PHE A 92 12.15 -5.56 4.93
N GLY A 93 12.27 -5.03 3.70
CA GLY A 93 12.53 -5.76 2.47
C GLY A 93 11.46 -6.79 2.17
N VAL A 94 11.91 -7.97 1.77
CA VAL A 94 11.06 -9.15 1.52
C VAL A 94 10.24 -9.57 2.75
N LEU A 95 10.66 -9.20 3.98
CA LEU A 95 9.94 -9.56 5.19
C LEU A 95 8.70 -8.68 5.44
N GLN A 96 8.59 -7.51 4.80
CA GLN A 96 7.50 -6.58 5.08
C GLN A 96 6.11 -7.21 4.90
N PRO A 97 5.78 -7.88 3.77
CA PRO A 97 4.46 -8.47 3.58
C PRO A 97 4.17 -9.58 4.60
N VAL A 98 5.20 -10.36 4.96
CA VAL A 98 5.10 -11.43 5.96
C VAL A 98 4.79 -10.83 7.33
N LEU A 99 5.55 -9.82 7.76
CA LEU A 99 5.33 -9.13 9.02
C LEU A 99 3.96 -8.45 9.06
N TYR A 100 3.52 -7.85 7.95
CA TYR A 100 2.21 -7.24 7.83
C TYR A 100 1.10 -8.27 8.09
N VAL A 101 1.16 -9.43 7.43
CA VAL A 101 0.18 -10.51 7.60
C VAL A 101 0.23 -11.06 9.03
N LEU A 102 1.43 -11.30 9.59
CA LEU A 102 1.57 -11.80 10.96
C LEU A 102 0.97 -10.83 11.99
N CYS A 103 1.16 -9.51 11.82
CA CYS A 103 0.51 -8.52 12.66
C CYS A 103 -1.02 -8.58 12.55
N SER A 104 -1.56 -8.64 11.33
CA SER A 104 -3.01 -8.75 11.10
C SER A 104 -3.59 -10.02 11.72
N VAL A 105 -2.91 -11.16 11.56
CA VAL A 105 -3.31 -12.46 12.15
C VAL A 105 -3.26 -12.41 13.68
N PHE A 106 -2.19 -11.83 14.24
CA PHE A 106 -2.06 -11.67 15.69
C PHE A 106 -3.21 -10.80 16.25
N ILE A 107 -3.51 -9.67 15.60
CA ILE A 107 -4.61 -8.79 15.99
C ILE A 107 -5.94 -9.57 15.93
N TYR A 108 -6.19 -10.30 14.85
CA TYR A 108 -7.41 -11.07 14.65
C TYR A 108 -7.66 -12.10 15.77
N PHE A 109 -6.64 -12.86 16.16
CA PHE A 109 -6.81 -13.94 17.15
C PHE A 109 -6.71 -13.48 18.61
N PHE A 110 -5.81 -12.53 18.91
CA PHE A 110 -5.47 -12.17 20.29
C PHE A 110 -6.04 -10.82 20.73
N LEU A 111 -6.38 -9.92 19.80
CA LEU A 111 -6.91 -8.58 20.10
C LEU A 111 -8.34 -8.43 19.60
N ARG A 112 -9.27 -9.21 20.16
CA ARG A 112 -10.68 -9.31 19.73
C ARG A 112 -11.47 -7.99 19.63
N ASN A 113 -10.96 -6.92 20.23
CA ASN A 113 -11.56 -5.58 20.20
C ASN A 113 -10.86 -4.62 19.24
N GLN A 114 -10.03 -5.12 18.33
CA GLN A 114 -9.25 -4.35 17.37
C GLN A 114 -9.48 -4.89 15.95
N HIS A 115 -9.53 -3.99 14.96
CA HIS A 115 -9.67 -4.40 13.57
C HIS A 115 -8.30 -4.81 13.00
N PRO A 116 -8.16 -5.99 12.36
CA PRO A 116 -6.88 -6.47 11.85
C PRO A 116 -6.16 -5.51 10.90
N TYR A 117 -6.93 -4.81 10.07
CA TYR A 117 -6.43 -3.81 9.13
C TYR A 117 -6.18 -2.45 9.80
N TYR A 118 -7.19 -1.82 10.42
CA TYR A 118 -7.02 -0.48 11.00
C TYR A 118 -6.00 -0.42 12.14
N SER A 119 -5.87 -1.51 12.89
CA SER A 119 -4.98 -1.58 14.06
C SER A 119 -3.61 -2.17 13.71
N ASN A 120 -3.36 -2.50 12.44
CA ASN A 120 -2.07 -2.98 12.00
C ASN A 120 -1.01 -1.87 12.20
N PRO A 121 0.14 -2.15 12.85
CA PRO A 121 1.16 -1.13 13.10
C PRO A 121 1.70 -0.48 11.82
N PHE A 122 1.76 -1.23 10.71
CA PHE A 122 2.17 -0.70 9.41
C PHE A 122 1.14 0.30 8.85
N GLU A 123 -0.14 0.00 9.00
CA GLU A 123 -1.24 0.89 8.60
C GLU A 123 -1.31 2.14 9.47
N ILE A 124 -1.17 2.00 10.79
CA ILE A 124 -1.12 3.11 11.74
C ILE A 124 0.02 4.08 11.38
N ASP A 125 1.20 3.55 11.06
CA ASP A 125 2.36 4.35 10.65
C ASP A 125 2.14 5.04 9.30
N ALA A 126 1.51 4.36 8.33
CA ALA A 126 1.15 4.93 7.03
C ALA A 126 0.14 6.07 7.15
N ARG A 127 -0.95 5.85 7.91
CA ARG A 127 -1.96 6.89 8.18
C ARG A 127 -1.38 8.09 8.90
N ARG A 128 -0.55 7.86 9.92
CA ARG A 128 0.13 8.95 10.65
C ARG A 128 1.03 9.77 9.73
N ALA A 129 1.77 9.12 8.83
CA ALA A 129 2.62 9.83 7.86
C ALA A 129 1.81 10.62 6.81
N ALA A 130 0.62 10.13 6.45
CA ALA A 130 -0.29 10.78 5.53
C ALA A 130 -1.15 11.89 6.15
N GLY A 131 -1.18 12.00 7.49
CA GLY A 131 -2.11 12.90 8.20
C GLY A 131 -3.57 12.40 8.15
N GLN A 132 -3.76 11.10 7.96
CA GLN A 132 -5.06 10.42 8.03
C GLN A 132 -5.43 10.07 9.48
N MET A 133 -6.70 9.73 9.69
CA MET A 133 -7.16 9.30 11.02
C MET A 133 -6.52 7.96 11.41
N VAL A 134 -5.82 7.93 12.54
CA VAL A 134 -5.14 6.72 13.03
C VAL A 134 -6.08 5.82 13.82
N LEU A 135 -6.93 6.42 14.67
CA LEU A 135 -7.90 5.71 15.50
C LEU A 135 -9.23 5.66 14.75
N VAL A 136 -9.51 4.54 14.07
CA VAL A 136 -10.78 4.33 13.36
C VAL A 136 -11.80 3.71 14.33
N PRO A 137 -12.88 4.43 14.69
CA PRO A 137 -13.91 3.91 15.59
C PRO A 137 -14.60 2.65 15.03
N LYS A 138 -15.14 1.80 15.91
CA LYS A 138 -15.73 0.50 15.56
C LYS A 138 -16.94 0.62 14.64
N GLU A 139 -17.72 1.67 14.82
CA GLU A 139 -18.88 2.02 14.01
C GLU A 139 -18.54 2.29 12.54
N TYR A 140 -17.26 2.43 12.20
CA TYR A 140 -16.76 2.64 10.85
C TYR A 140 -15.89 1.50 10.34
N TRP A 141 -15.98 0.34 11.00
CA TRP A 141 -15.28 -0.85 10.53
C TRP A 141 -16.00 -1.56 9.39
N ASP A 142 -17.24 -1.16 9.08
CA ASP A 142 -17.92 -1.62 7.89
C ASP A 142 -17.24 -1.06 6.63
N ASP A 143 -17.22 -1.89 5.59
CA ASP A 143 -16.49 -1.59 4.36
C ASP A 143 -17.17 -0.51 3.51
N GLU A 144 -18.40 -0.13 3.87
CA GLU A 144 -19.24 0.80 3.12
C GLU A 144 -18.73 2.25 3.18
N ASN A 145 -17.98 2.63 4.22
CA ASN A 145 -17.58 4.03 4.46
C ASN A 145 -16.06 4.26 4.53
N ARG A 146 -15.26 3.36 3.95
CA ARG A 146 -13.80 3.43 4.01
C ARG A 146 -13.24 4.79 3.57
N TRP A 147 -13.85 5.41 2.56
CA TRP A 147 -13.44 6.68 1.93
C TRP A 147 -13.29 7.86 2.90
N ILE A 148 -13.97 7.86 4.06
CA ILE A 148 -13.92 8.96 5.03
C ILE A 148 -12.54 9.05 5.73
N TRP A 149 -11.80 7.93 5.77
CA TRP A 149 -10.51 7.82 6.46
C TRP A 149 -9.29 8.01 5.54
N TRP A 150 -9.53 8.03 4.23
CA TRP A 150 -8.52 8.05 3.17
C TRP A 150 -8.18 9.47 2.72
#